data_AF-A0A3D6ETW9-F1
#
_entry.id   AF-A0A3D6ETW9-F1
#
_cell.length_a   1.000
_cell.length_b   1.000
_cell.length_c   1.000
_cell.angle_alpha   90.00
_cell.angle_beta   90.00
_cell.angle_gamma   90.00
#
_symmetry.space_group_name_H-M   'P 1'
#
loop_
_entity.id
_entity.type
_entity.pdbx_description
1 polymer ?
#
loop_
_entity_poly.entity_id
_entity_poly.type
_entity_poly.pdbx_seq_one_letter_code
_entity_poly.pdbx_strand_id
1 'polypeptide(L)' 'MKILKFGGSSVAKPERIRSVIEIVKPYLQEKPALVFSAFGGVTDSLIA' A
#
# COMPACT_ATOMS: atom_id res chain seq x y z
N MET A 1 -7.32 6.49 16.17
CA MET A 1 -7.28 6.56 14.69
C MET A 1 -6.04 5.82 14.23
N LYS A 2 -6.21 4.77 13.40
CA LYS A 2 -5.10 3.92 12.96
C LYS A 2 -4.65 4.31 11.56
N ILE A 3 -3.33 4.42 11.35
CA ILE A 3 -2.73 4.78 10.06
C ILE A 3 -1.81 3.64 9.65
N LEU A 4 -1.99 3.12 8.44
CA LEU A 4 -1.17 2.06 7.86
C LEU A 4 -0.52 2.60 6.58
N LYS A 5 0.81 2.58 6.52
CA LYS A 5 1.56 3.06 5.35
C LYS A 5 2.24 1.91 4.63
N PHE A 6 2.08 1.86 3.31
CA PHE A 6 2.72 0.88 2.44
C PHE A 6 3.65 1.55 1.44
N GLY A 7 4.89 1.06 1.36
CA GLY A 7 5.88 1.55 0.39
C GLY A 7 5.62 1.02 -1.02
N GLY A 8 6.32 1.56 -2.03
CA GLY A 8 6.10 1.16 -3.42
C GLY A 8 6.39 -0.32 -3.69
N SER A 9 7.35 -0.92 -2.98
CA SER A 9 7.64 -2.35 -3.04
C SER A 9 6.48 -3.22 -2.50
N SER A 10 5.70 -2.71 -1.55
CA SER A 10 4.51 -3.37 -1.00
C SER A 10 3.33 -3.37 -1.97
N VAL A 11 3.37 -2.56 -3.02
CA VAL A 11 2.32 -2.46 -4.04
C VAL A 11 2.84 -2.67 -5.47
N ALA A 12 4.09 -3.14 -5.63
CA ALA A 12 4.75 -3.23 -6.93
C ALA A 12 4.17 -4.31 -7.86
N LYS A 13 3.45 -5.31 -7.33
CA LYS A 13 2.87 -6.43 -8.09
C LYS A 13 1.49 -6.80 -7.53
N PRO A 14 0.59 -7.37 -8.35
CA PRO A 14 -0.75 -7.78 -7.89
C PRO A 14 -0.73 -8.70 -6.66
N GLU A 15 0.23 -9.62 -6.57
CA GLU A 15 0.36 -10.56 -5.43
C GLU A 15 0.66 -9.80 -4.13
N ARG A 16 1.47 -8.73 -4.21
CA ARG A 16 1.79 -7.88 -3.06
C ARG A 16 0.58 -7.08 -2.60
N ILE A 17 -0.24 -6.59 -3.53
CA ILE A 17 -1.50 -5.90 -3.22
C ILE A 17 -2.47 -6.86 -2.51
N ARG A 18 -2.55 -8.13 -2.94
CA ARG A 18 -3.34 -9.14 -2.22
C ARG A 18 -2.84 -9.35 -0.79
N SER A 19 -1.53 -9.39 -0.57
CA SER A 19 -0.97 -9.44 0.79
C SER A 19 -1.34 -8.20 1.63
N VAL A 20 -1.33 -7.00 1.02
CA VAL A 20 -1.77 -5.77 1.70
C VAL A 20 -3.23 -5.87 2.11
N ILE A 21 -4.11 -6.40 1.26
CA ILE A 21 -5.53 -6.61 1.59
C ILE A 21 -5.67 -7.48 2.85
N GLU A 22 -4.95 -8.60 2.93
CA GLU A 22 -4.98 -9.46 4.11
C GLU A 22 -4.47 -8.76 5.38
N ILE A 23 -3.46 -7.88 5.26
CA ILE A 23 -2.97 -7.05 6.37
C ILE A 23 -4.03 -6.03 6.82
N VAL A 24 -4.79 -5.45 5.90
CA VAL A 24 -5.77 -4.38 6.20
C VAL A 24 -7.08 -4.92 6.75
N LYS A 25 -7.53 -6.10 6.30
CA LYS A 25 -8.83 -6.70 6.65
C LYS A 25 -9.17 -6.65 8.15
N PRO A 26 -8.28 -7.02 9.09
CA PRO A 26 -8.60 -7.01 10.52
C PRO A 26 -8.91 -5.61 11.07
N TYR A 27 -8.45 -4.56 10.40
CA TYR A 27 -8.53 -3.19 10.88
C TYR A 27 -9.71 -2.40 10.29
N LEU A 28 -10.49 -2.98 9.36
CA LEU A 28 -11.55 -2.25 8.65
C LEU A 28 -12.62 -1.62 9.57
N GLN A 29 -12.93 -2.26 10.70
CA GLN A 29 -13.89 -1.73 11.68
C GLN A 29 -13.39 -0.44 12.35
N GLU A 30 -12.07 -0.29 12.49
CA GLU A 30 -11.44 0.91 13.05
C GLU A 30 -11.39 2.09 12.06
N LYS A 31 -11.89 1.89 10.83
CA LYS A 31 -11.86 2.86 9.71
C LYS A 31 -10.46 3.48 9.55
N PRO A 32 -9.44 2.67 9.23
CA PRO A 32 -8.07 3.12 9.21
C PRO A 32 -7.83 4.03 8.01
N ALA A 33 -6.92 5.00 8.17
CA ALA A 33 -6.37 5.72 7.03
C ALA A 33 -5.25 4.89 6.41
N LEU A 34 -5.34 4.63 5.11
CA LEU A 34 -4.32 3.90 4.36
C LEU A 34 -3.53 4.88 3.49
N VAL A 35 -2.22 4.84 3.61
CA VAL A 35 -1.31 5.72 2.85
C VAL A 35 -0.42 4.84 1.97
N PHE A 36 -0.36 5.17 0.69
CA PHE A 36 0.41 4.43 -0.30
C PHE A 36 1.43 5.34 -0.96
N SER A 37 2.65 4.83 -1.12
CA SER A 37 3.54 5.35 -2.17
C SER A 37 3.04 4.92 -3.55
N ALA A 38 3.57 5.52 -4.62
CA ALA A 38 3.36 5.01 -5.99
C ALA A 38 3.83 3.55 -6.13
N PHE A 39 3.41 2.86 -7.19
CA PHE A 39 3.90 1.51 -7.50
C PHE A 39 5.43 1.50 -7.64
N GLY A 40 6.06 0.37 -7.27
CA GLY A 40 7.52 0.25 -7.27
C GLY A 40 8.15 0.69 -8.60
N GLY A 41 9.11 1.63 -8.53
CA GLY A 41 9.82 2.18 -9.69
C GLY A 41 9.05 3.27 -10.47
N VAL A 42 7.76 3.49 -10.22
CA VAL A 42 6.96 4.46 -10.99
C VAL A 42 7.39 5.90 -10.72
N THR A 43 7.72 6.26 -9.48
CA THR A 43 8.21 7.60 -9.18
C THR A 43 9.46 7.94 -9.97
N ASP A 44 10.42 7.00 -10.03
CA ASP A 44 11.66 7.19 -10.79
C ASP A 44 11.37 7.28 -12.29
N SER A 45 10.47 6.43 -12.80
CA SER A 45 10.04 6.46 -14.21
C SER A 45 9.36 7.76 -14.64
N LEU A 46 8.75 8.50 -13.71
CA LEU A 46 8.08 9.77 -14.00
C LEU A 46 9.02 10.99 -13.96
N ILE A 47 10.14 10.87 -13.25
CA ILE A 47 11.12 11.95 -13.06
C ILE A 47 12.29 11.82 -14.06
N ALA A 48 12.47 10.64 -14.66
CA ALA A 48 13.52 10.35 -15.63
C ALA A 48 13.40 11.13 -16.95
#